data_AF-A0A3G2E9A0-F1
#
_entry.id   AF-A0A3G2E9A0-F1
#
_cell.length_a   1.000
_cell.length_b   1.000
_cell.length_c   1.000
_cell.angle_alpha   90.00
_cell.angle_beta   90.00
_cell.angle_gamma   90.00
#
_symmetry.space_group_name_H-M   'P 1'
#
loop_
_entity.id
_entity.type
_entity.pdbx_description
1 polymer ?
#
loop_
_entity_poly.entity_id
_entity_poly.type
_entity_poly.pdbx_seq_one_letter_code
_entity_poly.pdbx_strand_id
1 'polypeptide(L)'
;MGFTDRYIAAIGSSNLMDDAQHHQTDPLAAAALAGDIGALLCRVKYADGTLNRMFEVNQQNLAQLLRIWTAEVIRRGRARRWLPENTAWDAQSAQALYHRVAEKSLAHWLDGKCKGCSGTGVKVLLGNGQCTSCKGSGVAPVYGVAGLELERVKDMVSDLSAIYDSHSGRAGGLLRGGDM
;
A
#
# COMPACT_ATOMS: atom_id res chain seq x y z
N MET A 1 18.59 6.78 8.62
CA MET A 1 17.11 6.69 8.66
C MET A 1 16.60 6.49 7.26
N GLY A 2 15.77 5.46 7.04
CA GLY A 2 15.17 5.19 5.73
C GLY A 2 14.04 6.17 5.39
N PHE A 3 13.52 6.10 4.15
CA PHE A 3 12.37 6.88 3.71
C PHE A 3 11.18 6.74 4.67
N THR A 4 10.87 5.51 5.08
CA THR A 4 9.78 5.21 6.02
C THR A 4 9.96 5.91 7.37
N ASP A 5 11.16 5.87 7.97
CA ASP A 5 11.42 6.49 9.27
C ASP A 5 11.29 8.03 9.20
N ARG A 6 11.80 8.63 8.12
CA ARG A 6 11.72 10.08 7.89
C ARG A 6 10.28 10.52 7.60
N TYR A 7 9.51 9.71 6.88
CA TYR A 7 8.11 9.97 6.59
C TYR A 7 7.24 9.96 7.86
N ILE A 8 7.45 8.98 8.74
CA ILE A 8 6.75 8.90 10.04
C ILE A 8 7.13 10.11 10.91
N ALA A 9 8.41 10.49 10.96
CA ALA A 9 8.87 11.67 11.68
C ALA A 9 8.23 12.96 11.14
N ALA A 10 8.11 13.10 9.82
CA ALA A 10 7.50 14.26 9.18
C ALA A 10 6.00 14.40 9.50
N ILE A 11 5.25 13.29 9.59
CA ILE A 11 3.82 13.29 9.96
C ILE A 11 3.61 13.65 11.44
N GLY A 12 4.52 13.24 12.31
CA GLY A 12 4.44 13.50 13.75
C GLY A 12 4.90 14.89 14.18
N SER A 13 5.52 15.68 13.30
CA SER A 13 5.97 17.03 13.63
C SER A 13 4.79 18.00 13.69
N SER A 14 4.60 18.62 14.86
CA SER A 14 3.49 19.55 15.13
C SER A 14 3.82 21.00 14.82
N ASN A 15 5.09 21.32 14.52
CA ASN A 15 5.53 22.63 14.07
C ASN A 15 6.57 22.49 12.95
N LEU A 16 6.22 23.01 11.78
CA LEU A 16 7.09 23.22 10.62
C LEU A 16 8.04 24.42 10.83
N MET A 17 8.49 24.68 12.05
CA MET A 17 9.43 25.78 12.27
C MET A 17 10.84 25.35 11.87
N ASP A 18 11.52 26.23 11.12
CA ASP A 18 12.88 26.09 10.61
C ASP A 18 13.86 25.58 11.68
N ASP A 19 14.07 24.28 11.72
CA ASP A 19 15.21 23.66 12.38
C ASP A 19 16.01 22.83 11.36
N ALA A 20 17.18 22.32 11.75
CA ALA A 20 18.07 21.59 10.85
C ALA A 20 17.44 20.32 10.21
N GLN A 21 16.24 19.90 10.64
CA GLN A 21 15.48 18.79 10.06
C GLN A 21 14.44 19.27 9.02
N HIS A 22 14.15 20.57 8.93
CA HIS A 22 13.15 21.14 8.02
C HIS A 22 13.46 20.87 6.54
N HIS A 23 14.70 21.10 6.11
CA HIS A 23 15.16 20.81 4.74
C HIS A 23 15.07 19.31 4.37
N GLN A 24 15.07 18.42 5.36
CA GLN A 24 14.88 16.98 5.14
C GLN A 24 13.40 16.60 5.00
N THR A 25 12.48 17.45 5.47
CA THR A 25 11.03 17.24 5.41
C THR A 25 10.37 17.86 4.20
N ASP A 26 10.95 18.89 3.57
CA ASP A 26 10.40 19.53 2.36
C ASP A 26 10.18 18.57 1.18
N PRO A 27 11.11 17.63 0.87
CA PRO A 27 10.89 16.64 -0.19
C PRO A 27 9.76 15.66 0.13
N LEU A 28 9.55 15.37 1.42
CA LEU A 28 8.48 14.49 1.91
C LEU A 28 7.13 15.21 1.90
N ALA A 29 7.11 16.49 2.28
CA ALA A 29 5.94 17.35 2.17
C ALA A 29 5.54 17.52 0.69
N ALA A 30 6.49 17.81 -0.20
CA ALA A 30 6.26 17.91 -1.64
C ALA A 30 5.77 16.60 -2.26
N ALA A 31 6.35 15.45 -1.88
CA ALA A 31 5.89 14.14 -2.32
C ALA A 31 4.47 13.82 -1.79
N ALA A 32 4.16 14.23 -0.56
CA ALA A 32 2.84 14.05 0.03
C ALA A 32 1.79 15.04 -0.55
N LEU A 33 2.19 16.23 -0.96
CA LEU A 33 1.38 17.25 -1.63
C LEU A 33 1.14 16.94 -3.11
N ALA A 34 2.02 16.17 -3.75
CA ALA A 34 1.86 15.73 -5.14
C ALA A 34 0.62 14.86 -5.39
N GLY A 35 -0.07 14.41 -4.34
CA GLY A 35 -1.40 13.79 -4.43
C GLY A 35 -1.45 12.47 -5.19
N ASP A 36 -0.30 11.81 -5.38
CA ASP A 36 -0.24 10.53 -6.07
C ASP A 36 -0.78 9.38 -5.20
N ILE A 37 -1.19 8.28 -5.83
CA ILE A 37 -1.67 7.10 -5.12
C ILE A 37 -0.58 6.53 -4.18
N GLY A 38 0.70 6.75 -4.49
CA GLY A 38 1.84 6.39 -3.65
C GLY A 38 1.85 7.12 -2.31
N ALA A 39 1.63 8.43 -2.31
CA ALA A 39 1.52 9.25 -1.10
C ALA A 39 0.32 8.81 -0.24
N LEU A 40 -0.83 8.51 -0.87
CA LEU A 40 -1.99 7.98 -0.15
C LEU A 40 -1.72 6.59 0.46
N LEU A 41 -1.02 5.72 -0.27
CA LEU A 41 -0.59 4.41 0.24
C LEU A 41 0.34 4.55 1.45
N CYS A 42 1.30 5.47 1.42
CA CYS A 42 2.19 5.77 2.55
C CYS A 42 1.41 6.29 3.76
N ARG A 43 0.50 7.26 3.56
CA ARG A 43 -0.34 7.80 4.64
C ARG A 43 -1.15 6.70 5.31
N VAL A 44 -1.90 5.92 4.54
CA VAL A 44 -2.77 4.87 5.09
C VAL A 44 -1.97 3.76 5.78
N LYS A 45 -0.80 3.38 5.24
CA LYS A 45 0.02 2.29 5.80
C LYS A 45 0.75 2.65 7.10
N TYR A 46 1.11 3.91 7.29
CA TYR A 46 1.97 4.33 8.41
C TYR A 46 1.31 5.30 9.39
N ALA A 47 0.26 6.04 9.00
CA ALA A 47 -0.52 6.84 9.94
C ALA A 47 -1.30 5.97 10.94
N ASP A 48 -1.53 4.69 10.64
CA ASP A 48 -2.15 3.72 11.58
C ASP A 48 -1.24 3.40 12.78
N GLY A 49 0.07 3.64 12.68
CA GLY A 49 1.05 3.38 13.75
C GLY A 49 1.21 4.51 14.78
N THR A 50 0.64 5.70 14.53
CA THR A 50 0.80 6.89 15.39
C THR A 50 -0.54 7.31 16.04
N LEU A 51 -0.88 6.58 17.11
CA LEU A 51 -1.64 6.99 18.31
C LEU A 51 -2.95 7.81 18.15
N ASN A 52 -4.09 7.16 18.43
CA ASN A 52 -5.25 7.67 19.19
C ASN A 52 -5.97 9.00 18.81
N ARG A 53 -5.55 9.77 17.79
CA ARG A 53 -6.22 11.04 17.41
C ARG A 53 -6.50 11.24 15.91
N MET A 54 -6.12 10.30 15.04
CA MET A 54 -6.26 10.43 13.57
C MET A 54 -7.36 9.56 12.94
N PHE A 55 -8.28 8.99 13.73
CA PHE A 55 -9.26 8.01 13.23
C PHE A 55 -10.19 8.56 12.12
N GLU A 56 -10.66 9.80 12.21
CA GLU A 56 -11.60 10.37 11.21
C GLU A 56 -10.91 10.73 9.89
N VAL A 57 -9.74 11.40 9.95
CA VAL A 57 -8.96 11.76 8.77
C VAL A 57 -8.44 10.52 8.04
N ASN A 58 -8.10 9.46 8.79
CA ASN A 58 -7.61 8.22 8.20
C ASN A 58 -8.73 7.41 7.50
N GLN A 59 -9.96 7.41 8.04
CA GLN A 59 -11.12 6.80 7.36
C GLN A 59 -11.41 7.48 6.01
N GLN A 60 -11.28 8.81 5.93
CA GLN A 60 -11.44 9.55 4.68
C GLN A 60 -10.33 9.23 3.68
N ASN A 61 -9.07 9.17 4.13
CA ASN A 61 -7.93 8.79 3.29
C ASN A 61 -8.05 7.35 2.77
N LEU A 62 -8.47 6.41 3.62
CA LEU A 62 -8.71 5.02 3.22
C LEU A 62 -9.87 4.92 2.20
N ALA A 63 -10.97 5.63 2.42
CA ALA A 63 -12.10 5.67 1.50
C ALA A 63 -11.73 6.33 0.15
N GLN A 64 -10.84 7.32 0.16
CA GLN A 64 -10.30 7.93 -1.05
C GLN A 64 -9.34 6.97 -1.77
N LEU A 65 -8.45 6.32 -1.03
CA LEU A 65 -7.54 5.31 -1.57
C LEU A 65 -8.30 4.16 -2.21
N LEU A 66 -9.35 3.63 -1.55
CA LEU A 66 -10.17 2.56 -2.10
C LEU A 66 -10.89 3.00 -3.39
N ARG A 67 -11.38 4.24 -3.45
CA ARG A 67 -12.02 4.79 -4.66
C ARG A 67 -11.04 4.90 -5.83
N ILE A 68 -9.87 5.50 -5.58
CA ILE A 68 -8.82 5.66 -6.61
C ILE A 68 -8.30 4.29 -7.05
N TRP A 69 -8.05 3.40 -6.10
CA TRP A 69 -7.56 2.05 -6.37
C TRP A 69 -8.56 1.22 -7.16
N THR A 70 -9.84 1.28 -6.80
CA THR A 70 -10.90 0.61 -7.57
C THR A 70 -10.95 1.10 -9.01
N ALA A 71 -10.86 2.40 -9.25
CA ALA A 71 -10.81 2.95 -10.60
C ALA A 71 -9.59 2.46 -11.38
N GLU A 72 -8.42 2.38 -10.73
CA GLU A 72 -7.19 1.88 -11.34
C GLU A 72 -7.27 0.37 -11.65
N VAL A 73 -7.84 -0.44 -10.76
CA VAL A 73 -8.07 -1.88 -10.97
C VAL A 73 -9.04 -2.11 -12.12
N ILE A 74 -10.12 -1.33 -12.21
CA ILE A 74 -11.06 -1.39 -13.35
C ILE A 74 -10.33 -1.05 -14.66
N ARG A 75 -9.53 0.04 -14.67
CA ARG A 75 -8.75 0.44 -15.84
C ARG A 75 -7.78 -0.66 -16.28
N ARG A 76 -7.06 -1.27 -15.33
CA ARG A 76 -6.12 -2.38 -15.58
C ARG A 76 -6.83 -3.65 -16.01
N GLY A 77 -7.95 -3.99 -15.37
CA GLY A 77 -8.77 -5.16 -15.69
C GLY A 77 -9.30 -5.11 -17.12
N ARG A 78 -9.79 -3.94 -17.54
CA ARG A 78 -10.19 -3.67 -18.94
C ARG A 78 -9.01 -3.75 -19.91
N ALA A 79 -7.89 -3.11 -19.59
CA ALA A 79 -6.70 -3.14 -20.44
C ALA A 79 -6.14 -4.57 -20.62
N ARG A 80 -6.18 -5.39 -19.57
CA ARG A 80 -5.74 -6.79 -19.56
C ARG A 80 -6.83 -7.78 -20.00
N ARG A 81 -8.03 -7.31 -20.32
CA ARG A 81 -9.21 -8.11 -20.76
C ARG A 81 -9.48 -9.31 -19.84
N TRP A 82 -9.60 -9.07 -18.54
CA TRP A 82 -9.83 -10.15 -17.57
C TRP A 82 -11.15 -10.89 -17.80
N LEU A 83 -12.20 -10.16 -18.15
CA LEU A 83 -13.47 -10.72 -18.57
C LEU A 83 -13.89 -10.09 -19.91
N PRO A 84 -14.61 -10.83 -20.76
CA PRO A 84 -15.32 -10.23 -21.88
C PRO A 84 -16.43 -9.31 -21.34
N GLU A 85 -16.60 -8.13 -21.94
CA GLU A 85 -17.68 -7.18 -21.62
C GLU A 85 -18.62 -7.08 -22.84
N ASN A 86 -19.07 -8.22 -23.36
CA ASN A 86 -19.84 -8.30 -24.62
C ASN A 86 -21.33 -8.00 -24.42
N THR A 87 -21.86 -8.27 -23.23
CA THR A 87 -23.26 -8.00 -22.86
C THR A 87 -23.34 -7.13 -21.61
N ALA A 88 -24.49 -6.51 -21.36
CA ALA A 88 -24.71 -5.71 -20.15
C ALA A 88 -24.56 -6.55 -18.86
N TRP A 89 -24.92 -7.84 -18.90
CA TRP A 89 -24.75 -8.77 -17.80
C TRP A 89 -23.27 -9.11 -17.55
N ASP A 90 -22.50 -9.28 -18.63
CA ASP A 90 -21.05 -9.50 -18.54
C ASP A 90 -20.34 -8.28 -17.94
N ALA A 91 -20.73 -7.07 -18.38
CA ALA A 91 -20.19 -5.82 -17.86
C ALA A 91 -20.47 -5.67 -16.35
N GLN A 92 -21.67 -6.02 -15.89
CA GLN A 92 -22.01 -6.00 -14.46
C GLN A 92 -21.20 -7.03 -13.67
N SER A 93 -21.03 -8.23 -14.22
CA SER A 93 -20.24 -9.29 -13.59
C SER A 93 -18.75 -8.94 -13.51
N ALA A 94 -18.20 -8.32 -14.56
CA ALA A 94 -16.84 -7.81 -14.60
C ALA A 94 -16.64 -6.68 -13.58
N GLN A 95 -17.57 -5.73 -13.51
CA GLN A 95 -17.57 -4.65 -12.52
C GLN A 95 -17.51 -5.21 -11.09
N ALA A 96 -18.36 -6.20 -10.78
CA ALA A 96 -18.38 -6.83 -9.46
C ALA A 96 -17.06 -7.55 -9.14
N LEU A 97 -16.44 -8.20 -10.12
CA LEU A 97 -15.11 -8.81 -9.93
C LEU A 97 -14.04 -7.74 -9.66
N TYR A 98 -14.00 -6.67 -10.45
CA TYR A 98 -13.00 -5.61 -10.26
C TYR A 98 -13.08 -4.99 -8.87
N HIS A 99 -14.29 -4.74 -8.36
CA HIS A 99 -14.50 -4.25 -6.99
C HIS A 99 -13.96 -5.24 -5.95
N ARG A 100 -14.32 -6.53 -6.04
CA ARG A 100 -13.81 -7.55 -5.09
C ARG A 100 -12.29 -7.67 -5.13
N VAL A 101 -11.70 -7.64 -6.33
CA VAL A 101 -10.24 -7.69 -6.49
C VAL A 101 -9.58 -6.46 -5.87
N ALA A 102 -10.14 -5.26 -6.09
CA ALA A 102 -9.61 -4.02 -5.53
C ALA A 102 -9.65 -4.02 -3.99
N GLU A 103 -10.79 -4.39 -3.40
CA GLU A 103 -10.95 -4.46 -1.94
C GLU A 103 -10.00 -5.49 -1.32
N LYS A 104 -9.95 -6.70 -1.87
CA LYS A 104 -9.14 -7.79 -1.31
C LYS A 104 -7.66 -7.58 -1.51
N SER A 105 -7.23 -7.03 -2.65
CA SER A 105 -5.83 -6.67 -2.88
C SER A 105 -5.37 -5.57 -1.94
N LEU A 106 -6.18 -4.53 -1.72
CA LEU A 106 -5.84 -3.44 -0.80
C LEU A 106 -5.81 -3.91 0.65
N ALA A 107 -6.83 -4.66 1.09
CA ALA A 107 -6.88 -5.23 2.44
C ALA A 107 -5.68 -6.15 2.69
N HIS A 108 -5.32 -6.98 1.71
CA HIS A 108 -4.17 -7.86 1.80
C HIS A 108 -2.84 -7.08 1.80
N TRP A 109 -2.73 -6.00 1.05
CA TRP A 109 -1.50 -5.19 1.05
C TRP A 109 -1.30 -4.42 2.38
N LEU A 110 -2.39 -4.03 3.05
CA LEU A 110 -2.35 -3.34 4.34
C LEU A 110 -2.05 -4.28 5.52
N ASP A 111 -2.76 -5.40 5.64
CA ASP A 111 -2.68 -6.32 6.80
C ASP A 111 -2.10 -7.71 6.46
N GLY A 112 -1.58 -7.91 5.25
CA GLY A 112 -1.10 -9.21 4.77
C GLY A 112 0.19 -9.72 5.41
N LYS A 113 0.64 -9.16 6.55
CA LYS A 113 1.80 -9.69 7.26
C LYS A 113 1.44 -11.02 7.92
N CYS A 114 2.32 -12.00 7.82
CA CYS A 114 2.13 -13.25 8.53
C CYS A 114 2.17 -12.99 10.05
N LYS A 115 1.05 -13.25 10.74
CA LYS A 115 0.93 -13.09 12.20
C LYS A 115 1.90 -13.97 13.00
N GLY A 116 2.34 -15.09 12.41
CA GLY A 116 3.27 -16.03 13.05
C GLY A 116 4.75 -15.60 13.03
N CYS A 117 5.14 -14.69 12.13
CA CYS A 117 6.52 -14.17 12.05
C CYS A 117 6.58 -12.64 11.92
N SER A 118 5.45 -11.96 12.09
CA SER A 118 5.29 -10.51 11.95
C SER A 118 5.86 -9.94 10.63
N GLY A 119 5.82 -10.72 9.54
CA GLY A 119 6.34 -10.31 8.23
C GLY A 119 7.78 -10.72 7.93
N THR A 120 8.52 -11.30 8.89
CA THR A 120 9.95 -11.60 8.71
C THR A 120 10.23 -12.86 7.88
N GLY A 121 9.24 -13.72 7.67
CA GLY A 121 9.40 -15.00 6.97
C GLY A 121 10.15 -16.07 7.78
N VAL A 122 10.76 -15.71 8.92
CA VAL A 122 11.54 -16.60 9.77
C VAL A 122 10.98 -16.62 11.20
N LYS A 123 11.08 -17.77 11.88
CA LYS A 123 10.66 -17.85 13.28
C LYS A 123 11.90 -17.69 14.17
N VAL A 124 12.14 -16.46 14.62
CA VAL A 124 13.33 -16.08 15.41
C VAL A 124 13.50 -16.93 16.67
N LEU A 125 12.38 -17.39 17.26
CA LEU A 125 12.37 -18.19 18.50
C LEU A 125 12.81 -19.66 18.33
N LEU A 126 12.97 -20.19 17.10
CA LEU A 126 13.21 -21.62 16.84
C LEU A 126 14.36 -21.87 15.85
N GLY A 127 15.43 -21.05 15.89
CA GLY A 127 16.70 -21.37 15.21
C GLY A 127 16.75 -21.05 13.71
N ASN A 128 16.32 -19.84 13.29
CA ASN A 128 16.36 -19.38 11.89
C ASN A 128 15.60 -20.27 10.89
N GLY A 129 14.68 -21.12 11.37
CA GLY A 129 13.82 -21.92 10.52
C GLY A 129 12.81 -21.07 9.75
N GLN A 130 12.49 -21.49 8.52
CA GLN A 130 11.39 -20.91 7.74
C GLN A 130 10.10 -20.92 8.58
N CYS A 131 9.40 -19.78 8.62
CA CYS A 131 8.12 -19.70 9.31
C CYS A 131 7.14 -20.67 8.66
N THR A 132 6.65 -21.65 9.42
CA THR A 132 5.74 -22.70 8.94
C THR A 132 4.38 -22.13 8.52
N SER A 133 3.93 -21.05 9.14
CA SER A 133 2.64 -20.41 8.84
C SER A 133 2.60 -19.72 7.47
N CYS A 134 3.72 -19.15 7.02
CA CYS A 134 3.82 -18.50 5.70
C CYS A 134 4.81 -19.20 4.76
N LYS A 135 5.35 -20.35 5.16
CA LYS A 135 6.39 -21.11 4.43
C LYS A 135 7.55 -20.23 3.95
N GLY A 136 8.00 -19.30 4.80
CA GLY A 136 9.11 -18.40 4.45
C GLY A 136 8.73 -17.11 3.71
N SER A 137 7.50 -16.94 3.23
CA SER A 137 7.15 -15.75 2.43
C SER A 137 7.06 -14.45 3.25
N GLY A 138 6.82 -14.53 4.55
CA GLY A 138 6.50 -13.39 5.42
C GLY A 138 5.09 -12.84 5.20
N VAL A 139 4.37 -13.28 4.17
CA VAL A 139 3.04 -12.79 3.79
C VAL A 139 1.99 -13.83 4.20
N ALA A 140 0.90 -13.37 4.80
CA ALA A 140 -0.27 -14.18 5.08
C ALA A 140 -0.91 -14.68 3.76
N PRO A 141 -1.66 -15.78 3.75
CA PRO A 141 -2.45 -16.13 2.58
C PRO A 141 -3.63 -15.17 2.41
N VAL A 142 -4.04 -14.93 1.16
CA VAL A 142 -5.28 -14.17 0.87
C VAL A 142 -6.47 -15.08 1.17
N TYR A 143 -7.32 -14.70 2.10
CA TYR A 143 -8.50 -15.48 2.50
C TYR A 143 -9.75 -15.10 1.68
N GLY A 144 -10.68 -16.06 1.51
CA GLY A 144 -11.99 -15.80 0.90
C GLY A 144 -11.98 -15.60 -0.61
N VAL A 145 -10.93 -16.05 -1.31
CA VAL A 145 -10.80 -16.05 -2.77
C VAL A 145 -10.17 -17.34 -3.26
N ALA A 146 -10.54 -17.75 -4.47
CA ALA A 146 -9.98 -18.90 -5.14
C ALA A 146 -9.88 -18.68 -6.66
N GLY A 147 -9.07 -19.50 -7.32
CA GLY A 147 -8.94 -19.53 -8.77
C GLY A 147 -8.52 -18.19 -9.37
N LEU A 148 -9.22 -17.76 -10.43
CA LEU A 148 -8.90 -16.54 -11.17
C LEU A 148 -8.88 -15.28 -10.27
N GLU A 149 -9.83 -15.16 -9.33
CA GLU A 149 -9.91 -13.99 -8.44
C GLU A 149 -8.66 -13.88 -7.56
N LEU A 150 -8.15 -15.02 -7.04
CA LEU A 150 -6.93 -15.04 -6.24
C LEU A 150 -5.70 -14.58 -7.04
N GLU A 151 -5.54 -15.06 -8.27
CA GLU A 151 -4.41 -14.66 -9.12
C GLU A 151 -4.48 -13.16 -9.47
N ARG A 152 -5.67 -12.64 -9.75
CA ARG A 152 -5.84 -11.19 -9.98
C ARG A 152 -5.59 -10.36 -8.73
N VAL A 153 -5.98 -10.85 -7.56
CA VAL A 153 -5.64 -10.18 -6.29
C VAL A 153 -4.12 -10.14 -6.10
N LYS A 154 -3.40 -11.23 -6.33
CA LYS A 154 -1.92 -11.25 -6.21
C LYS A 154 -1.25 -10.30 -7.22
N ASP A 155 -1.69 -10.31 -8.48
CA ASP A 155 -1.21 -9.39 -9.51
C ASP A 155 -1.37 -7.93 -9.06
N MET A 156 -2.53 -7.61 -8.50
CA MET A 156 -2.86 -6.26 -8.00
C MET A 156 -2.08 -5.89 -6.73
N VAL A 157 -1.80 -6.84 -5.83
CA VAL A 157 -0.92 -6.62 -4.67
C VAL A 157 0.52 -6.32 -5.11
N SER A 158 1.01 -7.02 -6.15
CA SER A 158 2.31 -6.74 -6.75
C SER A 158 2.35 -5.34 -7.35
N ASP A 159 1.31 -4.95 -8.10
CA ASP A 159 1.18 -3.61 -8.67
C ASP A 159 1.13 -2.51 -7.59
N LEU A 160 0.41 -2.72 -6.48
CA LEU A 160 0.41 -1.80 -5.33
C LEU A 160 1.79 -1.63 -4.72
N SER A 161 2.52 -2.73 -4.58
CA SER A 161 3.87 -2.73 -4.02
C SER A 161 4.83 -1.99 -4.95
N ALA A 162 4.74 -2.21 -6.27
CA ALA A 162 5.52 -1.47 -7.27
C ALA A 162 5.24 0.03 -7.25
N ILE A 163 3.97 0.45 -7.09
CA ILE A 163 3.63 1.87 -6.99
C ILE A 163 4.20 2.48 -5.71
N TYR A 164 4.08 1.78 -4.59
CA TYR A 164 4.65 2.19 -3.31
C TYR A 164 6.18 2.31 -3.36
N ASP A 165 6.86 1.32 -3.95
CA ASP A 165 8.32 1.31 -4.09
C ASP A 165 8.79 2.40 -5.05
N SER A 166 8.06 2.64 -6.15
CA SER A 166 8.34 3.73 -7.08
C SER A 166 8.22 5.10 -6.40
N HIS A 167 7.17 5.31 -5.62
CA HIS A 167 7.00 6.54 -4.83
C HIS A 167 8.12 6.70 -3.80
N SER A 168 8.43 5.63 -3.04
CA SER A 168 9.52 5.61 -2.07
C SER A 168 10.88 5.89 -2.72
N GLY A 169 11.12 5.36 -3.92
CA GLY A 169 12.33 5.58 -4.70
C GLY A 169 12.45 7.01 -5.21
N ARG A 170 11.36 7.59 -5.74
CA ARG A 170 11.31 9.00 -6.17
C ARG A 170 11.53 9.95 -5.02
N ALA A 171 10.81 9.75 -3.91
CA ALA A 171 10.97 10.57 -2.72
C ALA A 171 12.36 10.41 -2.09
N GLY A 172 12.89 9.17 -2.05
CA GLY A 172 14.27 8.90 -1.62
C GLY A 172 15.35 9.48 -2.55
N GLY A 173 15.02 9.71 -3.82
CA GLY A 173 15.87 10.45 -4.77
C GLY A 173 15.87 11.95 -4.46
N LEU A 174 14.70 12.55 -4.24
CA LEU A 174 14.58 13.96 -3.83
C LEU A 174 15.28 14.23 -2.50
N LEU A 175 15.16 13.32 -1.53
CA LEU A 175 15.87 13.39 -0.24
C LEU A 175 17.39 13.29 -0.34
N ARG A 176 17.93 12.72 -1.42
CA ARG A 176 19.37 12.64 -1.68
C ARG A 176 19.88 13.77 -2.58
N GLY A 177 19.00 14.35 -3.39
CA GLY A 177 19.31 15.47 -4.28
C GLY A 177 19.21 16.85 -3.62
N GLY A 178 18.62 16.95 -2.41
CA GLY A 178 18.56 18.19 -1.62
C GLY A 178 19.83 18.54 -0.86
N ASP A 179 20.87 17.70 -0.92
CA ASP A 179 22.20 17.93 -0.31
C ASP A 179 23.20 18.61 -1.29
N MET A 180 22.73 19.27 -2.36
CA MET A 180 23.56 20.07 -3.29
C MET A 180 23.09 21.53 -3.38
#